data_AF-A0A942NYU4-F1
#
_entry.id   AF-A0A942NYU4-F1
#
_cell.length_a   1.000
_cell.length_b   1.000
_cell.length_c   1.000
_cell.angle_alpha   90.00
_cell.angle_beta   90.00
_cell.angle_gamma   90.00
#
_symmetry.space_group_name_H-M   'P 1'
#
loop_
_entity.id
_entity.type
_entity.pdbx_description
1 polymer ?
#
loop_
_entity_poly.entity_id
_entity_poly.type
_entity_poly.pdbx_seq_one_letter_code
_entity_poly.pdbx_strand_id
1 'polypeptide(L)'
;MKKCIFTILVFLFIVGVNAQEKSLRAYLSYATFAVPGSDAYIETYLAIEGPSVIFVKNENQTFQASVEISMLFKQQEKVMNFAKYELKSPVVYDLN
;
A
#
# COMPACT_ATOMS: atom_id res chain seq x y z
N MET A 1 40.31 -25.12 -9.67
CA MET A 1 38.90 -25.55 -9.85
C MET A 1 38.05 -25.34 -8.59
N LYS A 2 38.39 -25.92 -7.43
CA LYS A 2 37.61 -25.74 -6.17
C LYS A 2 37.50 -24.27 -5.69
N LYS A 3 38.57 -23.47 -5.86
CA LYS A 3 38.58 -22.04 -5.51
C LYS A 3 37.65 -21.20 -6.40
N CYS A 4 37.59 -21.49 -7.70
CA CYS A 4 36.69 -20.81 -8.63
C CYS A 4 35.21 -21.13 -8.34
N ILE A 5 34.91 -22.38 -7.97
CA ILE A 5 33.55 -22.79 -7.57
C ILE A 5 33.12 -22.04 -6.29
N PHE A 6 34.02 -21.91 -5.31
CA PHE A 6 33.71 -21.18 -4.08
C PHE A 6 33.43 -19.69 -4.36
N THR A 7 34.22 -19.04 -5.22
CA THR A 7 33.98 -17.64 -5.61
C THR A 7 32.64 -17.45 -6.32
N ILE A 8 32.25 -18.38 -7.20
CA ILE A 8 30.96 -18.34 -7.89
C ILE A 8 29.80 -18.52 -6.90
N LEU A 9 29.94 -19.42 -5.91
CA LEU A 9 28.92 -19.66 -4.90
C LEU A 9 28.70 -18.43 -4.00
N VAL A 10 29.78 -17.77 -3.60
CA VAL A 10 29.73 -16.51 -2.82
C VAL A 10 29.09 -15.38 -3.65
N PHE A 11 29.43 -15.28 -4.94
CA PHE A 11 28.82 -14.29 -5.83
C PHE A 11 27.32 -14.53 -6.02
N LEU A 12 26.87 -15.78 -6.20
CA LEU A 12 25.44 -16.11 -6.26
C LEU A 12 24.69 -15.76 -4.96
N PHE A 13 25.34 -15.94 -3.81
CA PHE A 13 24.73 -15.62 -2.52
C PHE A 13 24.50 -14.12 -2.34
N ILE A 14 25.41 -13.26 -2.82
CA ILE A 14 25.28 -11.79 -2.71
C ILE A 14 24.17 -11.25 -3.62
N VAL A 15 23.98 -11.84 -4.81
CA VAL A 15 22.95 -11.39 -5.76
C VAL A 15 21.53 -11.72 -5.28
N GLY A 16 21.34 -12.79 -4.49
CA GLY A 16 20.03 -13.24 -4.03
C GLY A 16 19.39 -12.39 -2.92
N VAL A 17 20.15 -11.56 -2.20
CA VAL A 17 19.64 -10.85 -0.99
C VAL A 17 18.94 -9.53 -1.31
N ASN A 18 19.10 -8.98 -2.53
CA ASN A 18 18.63 -7.62 -2.86
C ASN A 18 17.25 -7.54 -3.53
N ALA A 19 16.54 -8.66 -3.69
CA ALA A 19 15.21 -8.68 -4.31
C ALA A 19 14.09 -8.63 -3.26
N GLN A 20 14.11 -7.62 -2.38
CA GLN A 20 12.94 -7.34 -1.55
C GLN A 20 12.04 -6.36 -2.29
N GLU A 21 11.06 -6.90 -3.00
CA GLU A 21 9.99 -6.11 -3.60
C GLU A 21 9.23 -5.36 -2.49
N LYS A 22 9.13 -4.04 -2.60
CA LYS A 22 8.27 -3.24 -1.71
C LYS A 22 6.82 -3.53 -2.09
N SER A 23 6.25 -4.58 -1.50
CA SER A 23 4.83 -4.87 -1.62
C SER A 23 4.02 -3.88 -0.77
N LEU A 24 2.93 -3.36 -1.33
CA LEU A 24 1.98 -2.51 -0.61
C LEU A 24 1.41 -3.28 0.57
N ARG A 25 1.47 -2.69 1.76
CA ARG A 25 0.87 -3.24 2.99
C ARG A 25 -0.27 -2.34 3.44
N ALA A 26 -1.48 -2.85 3.25
CA ALA A 26 -2.72 -2.16 3.59
C ALA A 26 -3.64 -3.09 4.39
N TYR A 27 -4.38 -2.50 5.32
CA TYR A 27 -5.31 -3.17 6.22
C TYR A 27 -6.66 -2.50 6.10
N LEU A 28 -7.71 -3.30 5.90
CA LEU A 28 -9.09 -2.83 5.82
C LEU A 28 -9.91 -3.54 6.88
N SER A 29 -10.60 -2.76 7.71
CA SER A 29 -11.66 -3.23 8.59
C SER A 29 -12.94 -2.45 8.30
N TYR A 30 -14.09 -2.98 8.71
CA TYR A 30 -15.35 -2.29 8.62
C TYR A 30 -16.27 -2.66 9.79
N ALA A 31 -17.22 -1.78 10.07
CA ALA A 31 -18.29 -2.01 11.03
C ALA A 31 -19.63 -1.58 10.41
N THR A 32 -20.71 -2.22 10.84
CA THR A 32 -22.07 -1.88 10.43
C THR A 32 -22.81 -1.26 11.60
N PHE A 33 -23.54 -0.18 11.34
CA PHE A 33 -24.27 0.56 12.35
C PHE A 33 -25.73 0.70 11.92
N ALA A 34 -26.63 0.38 12.84
CA ALA A 34 -28.05 0.67 12.72
C ALA A 34 -28.39 1.72 13.78
N VAL A 35 -28.61 2.96 13.34
CA VAL A 35 -28.87 4.09 14.23
C VAL A 35 -30.37 4.40 14.25
N PRO A 36 -31.03 4.44 15.41
CA PRO A 36 -32.44 4.82 15.48
C PRO A 36 -32.70 6.19 14.84
N GLY A 37 -33.64 6.27 13.91
CA GLY A 37 -33.99 7.52 13.22
C GLY A 37 -33.03 7.94 12.10
N SER A 38 -32.09 7.08 11.70
CA SER A 38 -31.20 7.29 10.55
C SER A 38 -31.08 6.00 9.73
N ASP A 39 -30.55 6.11 8.52
CA ASP A 39 -30.27 4.95 7.68
C ASP A 39 -29.09 4.15 8.25
N ALA A 40 -29.17 2.82 8.13
CA ALA A 40 -28.05 1.97 8.47
C ALA A 40 -26.87 2.24 7.53
N TYR A 41 -25.65 2.27 8.07
CA TYR A 41 -24.45 2.58 7.29
C TYR A 41 -23.30 1.62 7.61
N ILE A 42 -22.33 1.59 6.70
CA ILE A 42 -21.07 0.88 6.83
C ILE A 42 -19.97 1.91 7.05
N GLU A 43 -19.22 1.78 8.13
CA GLU A 43 -17.99 2.55 8.35
C GLU A 43 -16.78 1.70 7.99
N THR A 44 -15.82 2.30 7.28
CA THR A 44 -14.61 1.60 6.83
C THR A 44 -13.37 2.25 7.46
N TYR A 45 -12.44 1.39 7.88
CA TYR A 45 -11.17 1.80 8.47
C TYR A 45 -10.05 1.25 7.59
N LEU A 46 -9.40 2.13 6.84
CA LEU A 46 -8.29 1.81 5.96
C LEU A 46 -6.99 2.34 6.56
N ALA A 47 -6.02 1.46 6.73
CA ALA A 47 -4.66 1.81 7.12
C ALA A 47 -3.67 1.32 6.07
N ILE A 48 -2.67 2.16 5.75
CA ILE A 48 -1.59 1.80 4.82
C ILE A 48 -0.26 2.11 5.52
N GLU A 49 0.67 1.15 5.49
CA GLU A 49 1.98 1.37 6.08
C GLU A 49 2.84 2.28 5.20
N GLY A 50 3.25 3.43 5.74
CA GLY A 50 4.12 4.40 5.05
C GLY A 50 5.38 3.80 4.43
N PRO A 51 6.13 2.90 5.10
CA PRO A 51 7.32 2.27 4.51
C PRO A 51 7.05 1.40 3.27
N SER A 52 5.79 0.98 3.07
CA SER A 52 5.37 0.12 1.95
C SER A 52 4.95 0.89 0.69
N VAL A 53 4.79 2.21 0.78
CA VAL A 53 4.42 3.05 -0.36
C VAL A 53 5.62 3.73 -1.00
N ILE A 54 5.45 4.12 -2.26
CA ILE A 54 6.48 4.84 -3.02
C ILE A 54 6.18 6.33 -2.93
N PHE A 55 7.14 7.08 -2.40
CA PHE A 55 7.10 8.54 -2.40
C PHE A 55 7.70 9.05 -3.70
N VAL A 56 6.94 9.89 -4.41
CA VAL A 56 7.36 10.50 -5.68
C VAL A 56 7.57 11.99 -5.47
N LYS A 57 8.62 12.54 -6.10
CA LYS A 57 8.89 13.98 -6.08
C LYS A 57 7.82 14.73 -6.87
N ASN A 58 7.22 15.76 -6.28
CA ASN A 58 6.23 16.61 -6.92
C ASN A 58 6.86 17.90 -7.49
N GLU A 59 6.03 18.72 -8.15
CA GLU A 59 6.43 19.98 -8.80
C GLU A 59 7.11 20.97 -7.84
N ASN A 60 6.73 20.93 -6.55
CA ASN A 60 7.29 21.79 -5.50
C ASN A 60 8.60 21.25 -4.92
N GLN A 61 9.21 20.25 -5.56
CA GLN A 61 10.43 19.58 -5.10
C GLN A 61 10.29 18.85 -3.75
N THR A 62 9.06 18.60 -3.32
CA THR A 62 8.74 17.82 -2.11
C THR A 62 8.32 16.41 -2.48
N PHE A 63 8.21 15.50 -1.52
CA PHE A 63 7.85 14.11 -1.77
C PHE A 63 6.46 13.80 -1.22
N GLN A 64 5.68 13.04 -1.97
CA GLN A 64 4.38 12.56 -1.52
C GLN A 64 4.10 11.18 -2.12
N ALA A 65 3.63 10.26 -1.30
CA ALA A 65 3.07 9.01 -1.76
C ALA A 65 1.56 9.16 -2.03
N SER A 66 1.10 8.44 -3.04
CA SER A 66 -0.31 8.37 -3.44
C SER A 66 -0.72 6.92 -3.71
N VAL A 67 -1.92 6.54 -3.26
CA VAL A 67 -2.50 5.22 -3.50
C VAL A 67 -3.91 5.37 -4.06
N GLU A 68 -4.20 4.75 -5.20
CA GLU A 68 -5.56 4.68 -5.73
C GLU A 68 -6.37 3.64 -4.94
N ILE A 69 -7.48 4.07 -4.35
CA ILE A 69 -8.42 3.22 -3.64
C ILE A 69 -9.60 2.92 -4.54
N SER A 70 -9.89 1.63 -4.74
CA SER A 70 -11.10 1.14 -5.37
C SER A 70 -11.80 0.17 -4.43
N MET A 71 -12.96 0.56 -3.89
CA MET A 71 -13.72 -0.21 -2.92
C MET A 71 -15.09 -0.55 -3.48
N LEU A 72 -15.46 -1.83 -3.47
CA LEU A 72 -16.76 -2.31 -3.95
C LEU A 72 -17.59 -2.84 -2.79
N PHE A 73 -18.78 -2.30 -2.62
CA PHE A 73 -19.77 -2.79 -1.67
C PHE A 73 -20.73 -3.72 -2.42
N LYS A 74 -20.57 -5.03 -2.18
CA LYS A 74 -21.32 -6.07 -2.87
C LYS A 74 -22.33 -6.72 -1.95
N GLN A 75 -23.50 -7.02 -2.49
CA GLN A 75 -24.48 -7.92 -1.89
C GLN A 75 -24.62 -9.13 -2.82
N GLN A 76 -24.15 -10.29 -2.37
CA GLN A 76 -23.96 -11.47 -3.23
C GLN A 76 -23.08 -11.09 -4.44
N GLU A 77 -23.56 -11.31 -5.66
CA GLU A 77 -22.84 -11.00 -6.91
C GLU A 77 -23.11 -9.58 -7.44
N LYS A 78 -23.99 -8.81 -6.78
CA LYS A 78 -24.35 -7.47 -7.24
C LYS A 78 -23.53 -6.40 -6.53
N VAL A 79 -22.88 -5.53 -7.30
CA VAL A 79 -22.30 -4.29 -6.78
C VAL A 79 -23.44 -3.34 -6.43
N MET A 80 -23.57 -3.03 -5.14
CA MET A 80 -24.59 -2.12 -4.61
C MET A 80 -24.07 -0.69 -4.55
N ASN A 81 -22.77 -0.52 -4.29
CA ASN A 81 -22.11 0.77 -4.27
C ASN A 81 -20.60 0.61 -4.54
N PHE A 82 -19.92 1.70 -4.87
CA PHE A 82 -18.47 1.73 -5.01
C PHE A 82 -17.90 3.07 -4.53
N ALA A 83 -16.65 3.06 -4.08
CA ALA A 83 -15.88 4.26 -3.83
C ALA A 83 -14.56 4.18 -4.63
N LYS A 84 -14.25 5.24 -5.37
CA LYS A 84 -12.97 5.39 -6.05
C LYS A 84 -12.37 6.74 -5.68
N TYR A 85 -11.20 6.74 -5.08
CA TYR A 85 -10.51 7.98 -4.68
C TYR A 85 -9.00 7.77 -4.55
N GLU A 86 -8.27 8.88 -4.54
CA GLU A 86 -6.84 8.90 -4.32
C GLU A 86 -6.55 9.22 -2.85
N LEU A 87 -5.84 8.34 -2.15
CA LEU A 87 -5.38 8.58 -0.79
C LEU A 87 -3.95 9.09 -0.82
N LYS A 88 -3.78 10.37 -0.43
CA LYS A 88 -2.47 11.02 -0.36
C LYS A 88 -1.90 10.94 1.05
N SER A 89 -0.63 10.59 1.12
CA SER A 89 0.17 10.79 2.33
C SER A 89 0.40 12.29 2.61
N PRO A 90 0.85 12.67 3.81
CA PRO A 90 1.41 14.00 4.03
C PRO A 90 2.56 14.30 3.07
N VAL A 91 2.72 15.56 2.71
CA VAL A 91 3.90 16.02 1.97
C VAL A 91 5.10 15.99 2.91
N VAL A 92 6.19 15.36 2.50
CA VAL A 92 7.44 15.30 3.24
C VAL A 92 8.55 16.05 2.48
N TYR A 93 9.41 16.71 3.23
CA TYR A 93 10.59 17.39 2.71
C TYR A 93 11.79 16.44 2.84
N ASP A 94 12.72 16.50 1.89
CA ASP A 94 14.01 15.86 2.08
C ASP A 94 14.75 16.60 3.20
N LEU A 95 14.76 16.02 4.39
CA LEU A 95 15.61 16.49 5.48
C LEU A 95 16.96 15.80 5.26
N ASN A 96 17.84 16.48 4.52
CA ASN A 96 19.25 16.09 4.35
C ASN A 96 19.88 15.63 5.68
#